data_AF-A0A4W6F0Z3-F1
#
_entry.id   AF-A0A4W6F0Z3-F1
#
_cell.length_a   1.000
_cell.length_b   1.000
_cell.length_c   1.000
_cell.angle_alpha   90.00
_cell.angle_beta   90.00
_cell.angle_gamma   90.00
#
_symmetry.space_group_name_H-M   'P 1'
#
loop_
_entity.id
_entity.type
_entity.pdbx_description
1 polymer ?
#
loop_
_entity_poly.entity_id
_entity_poly.type
_entity_poly.pdbx_seq_one_letter_code
_entity_poly.pdbx_strand_id
1 'polypeptide(L)'
;GTYQPRFQIWSLASTVGKVPVEHLDYDFIEKCKDVKYLEKILRVLRSGDEGIYPHLIKFCESHLEKLHPRSPALRKENLVATAASLSNDEWSQIADELKTWQEENKKTETLLKQQSAFDDLVNENMPPIRGSNHSIPLSQVNVVSTDVCKHVHVCIEQKFDVEKECERIDVSEVESYPPAARITGDPKIKTKVDTSLLTQQEKLLLANREKDKGNEAFRAKDYEEAVAYYSRSLSIMPTVATYNNRAQAHINLKHWHSAMADCQSVLELEQGNVKALLRRATVHKHMGHFHLATEDLRKALMEEPQNAAATQLLSEIEKMKECQPEKQSKGKKILIQEVEEKDDNRNGKTKADGEIFF
;
A
#
# COMPACT_ATOMS: atom_id res chain seq x y z
N GLY A 1 21.96 -7.09 -33.17
CA GLY A 1 20.99 -8.15 -32.90
C GLY A 1 20.10 -7.69 -31.77
N THR A 2 18.95 -7.14 -32.10
CA THR A 2 18.04 -6.48 -31.16
C THR A 2 17.17 -7.51 -30.44
N TYR A 3 17.19 -7.44 -29.11
CA TYR A 3 16.33 -8.16 -28.17
C TYR A 3 14.85 -7.82 -28.43
N GLN A 4 14.01 -8.84 -28.63
CA GLN A 4 12.55 -8.70 -28.54
C GLN A 4 12.08 -9.28 -27.19
N PRO A 5 11.22 -8.56 -26.43
CA PRO A 5 10.64 -9.06 -25.20
C PRO A 5 9.52 -10.05 -25.52
N ARG A 6 9.60 -11.22 -24.91
CA ARG A 6 8.64 -12.32 -25.02
C ARG A 6 7.42 -11.98 -24.15
N PHE A 7 6.37 -11.44 -24.75
CA PHE A 7 5.08 -11.26 -24.08
C PHE A 7 4.41 -12.63 -23.88
N GLN A 8 4.45 -13.15 -22.65
CA GLN A 8 3.58 -14.23 -22.21
C GLN A 8 2.19 -13.65 -21.95
N ILE A 9 1.32 -13.73 -22.95
CA ILE A 9 -0.11 -13.47 -22.80
C ILE A 9 -0.78 -14.80 -22.42
N TRP A 10 -1.68 -14.72 -21.46
CA TRP A 10 -2.30 -15.82 -20.72
C TRP A 10 -2.71 -17.02 -21.58
N SER A 11 -2.06 -18.16 -21.34
CA SER A 11 -2.63 -19.47 -21.65
C SER A 11 -3.62 -19.82 -20.55
N LEU A 12 -4.84 -19.28 -20.67
CA LEU A 12 -6.00 -19.96 -20.10
C LEU A 12 -6.22 -21.19 -20.99
N ALA A 13 -5.70 -22.33 -20.54
CA ALA A 13 -6.02 -23.65 -21.05
C ALA A 13 -7.53 -23.87 -20.90
N SER A 14 -8.30 -23.35 -21.86
CA SER A 14 -9.68 -23.73 -22.05
C SER A 14 -9.65 -25.07 -22.76
N THR A 15 -9.95 -26.12 -22.02
CA THR A 15 -10.21 -27.47 -22.51
C THR A 15 -11.37 -27.43 -23.50
N VAL A 16 -11.08 -27.15 -24.78
CA VAL A 16 -12.05 -27.15 -25.88
C VAL A 16 -11.50 -28.09 -26.94
N GLY A 17 -12.28 -29.11 -27.29
CA GLY A 17 -11.85 -30.24 -28.11
C GLY A 17 -11.03 -29.84 -29.34
N LYS A 18 -9.90 -30.52 -29.55
CA LYS A 18 -9.03 -30.35 -30.71
C LYS A 18 -9.87 -30.45 -31.99
N VAL A 19 -9.79 -29.42 -32.83
CA VAL A 19 -10.30 -29.49 -34.20
C VAL A 19 -9.41 -30.47 -34.96
N PRO A 20 -9.95 -31.54 -35.58
CA PRO A 20 -9.16 -32.45 -36.39
C PRO A 20 -8.48 -31.71 -37.55
N VAL A 21 -7.24 -32.10 -37.87
CA VAL A 21 -6.45 -31.48 -38.96
C VAL A 21 -7.18 -31.59 -40.31
N GLU A 22 -7.95 -32.65 -40.52
CA GLU A 22 -8.78 -32.87 -41.72
C GLU A 22 -9.85 -31.78 -41.94
N HIS A 23 -10.24 -31.06 -40.89
CA HIS A 23 -11.23 -29.98 -40.98
C HIS A 23 -10.59 -28.61 -41.27
N LEU A 24 -9.26 -28.54 -41.35
CA LEU A 24 -8.48 -27.35 -41.73
C LEU A 24 -8.23 -27.33 -43.24
N ASP A 25 -9.27 -27.59 -44.04
CA ASP A 25 -9.22 -27.63 -45.50
C ASP A 25 -10.23 -26.66 -46.12
N TYR A 26 -9.92 -26.15 -47.31
CA TYR A 26 -10.77 -25.23 -48.06
C TYR A 26 -12.15 -25.83 -48.34
N ASP A 27 -12.18 -27.09 -48.80
CA ASP A 27 -13.39 -27.82 -49.15
C ASP A 27 -14.31 -28.02 -47.93
N PHE A 28 -13.72 -28.21 -46.76
CA PHE A 28 -14.46 -28.39 -45.51
C PHE A 28 -15.04 -27.05 -45.02
N ILE A 29 -14.23 -26.00 -45.02
CA ILE A 29 -14.65 -24.65 -44.59
C ILE A 29 -15.80 -24.14 -45.46
N GLU A 30 -15.74 -24.36 -46.79
CA GLU A 30 -16.80 -23.94 -47.71
C GLU A 30 -18.13 -24.65 -47.44
N LYS A 31 -18.09 -25.95 -47.13
CA LYS A 31 -19.29 -26.76 -46.81
C LYS A 31 -19.83 -26.49 -45.40
N CYS A 32 -18.99 -25.97 -44.50
CA CYS A 32 -19.37 -25.70 -43.12
C CYS A 32 -20.31 -24.50 -43.03
N LYS A 33 -21.47 -24.70 -42.38
CA LYS A 33 -22.48 -23.66 -42.11
C LYS A 33 -22.56 -23.30 -40.62
N ASP A 34 -21.86 -24.03 -39.75
CA ASP A 34 -21.87 -23.78 -38.30
C ASP A 34 -20.90 -22.64 -37.96
N VAL A 35 -21.47 -21.49 -37.61
CA VAL A 35 -20.74 -20.27 -37.25
C VAL A 35 -19.83 -20.49 -36.05
N LYS A 36 -20.28 -21.21 -35.01
CA LYS A 36 -19.47 -21.42 -33.79
C LYS A 36 -18.31 -22.37 -34.05
N TYR A 37 -18.48 -23.31 -34.99
CA TYR A 37 -17.40 -24.22 -35.39
C TYR A 37 -16.36 -23.50 -36.25
N LEU A 38 -16.79 -22.64 -37.17
CA LEU A 38 -15.89 -21.78 -37.95
C LEU A 38 -15.08 -20.82 -37.06
N GLU A 39 -15.68 -20.25 -36.00
CA GLU A 39 -14.94 -19.43 -35.02
C GLU A 39 -13.85 -20.23 -34.28
N LYS A 40 -14.09 -21.53 -34.02
CA LYS A 40 -13.09 -22.42 -33.43
C LYS A 40 -11.96 -22.72 -34.41
N ILE A 41 -12.29 -23.01 -35.67
CA ILE A 41 -11.30 -23.22 -36.74
C ILE A 41 -10.43 -21.96 -36.89
N LEU A 42 -11.03 -20.78 -36.95
CA LEU A 42 -10.30 -19.52 -37.07
C LEU A 42 -9.37 -19.26 -35.87
N ARG A 43 -9.77 -19.64 -34.67
CA ARG A 43 -8.94 -19.55 -33.46
C ARG A 43 -7.73 -20.48 -33.52
N VAL A 44 -7.89 -21.71 -33.99
CA VAL A 44 -6.80 -22.68 -34.18
C VAL A 44 -5.84 -22.23 -35.28
N LEU A 45 -6.37 -21.72 -36.40
CA LEU A 45 -5.53 -21.20 -37.48
C LEU A 45 -4.72 -19.95 -37.04
N ARG A 46 -5.27 -19.11 -36.15
CA ARG A 46 -4.56 -17.94 -35.59
C ARG A 46 -3.61 -18.29 -34.45
N SER A 47 -3.83 -19.38 -33.71
CA SER A 47 -2.90 -19.81 -32.66
C SER A 47 -1.58 -20.32 -33.25
N GLY A 48 -1.61 -20.82 -34.49
CA GLY A 48 -0.43 -21.29 -35.21
C GLY A 48 0.06 -22.66 -34.75
N ASP A 49 -0.74 -23.40 -33.96
CA ASP A 49 -0.37 -24.70 -33.40
C ASP A 49 -0.12 -25.77 -34.48
N GLU A 50 -0.85 -25.70 -35.60
CA GLU A 50 -0.74 -26.61 -36.75
C GLU A 50 0.05 -25.99 -37.93
N GLY A 51 0.64 -24.80 -37.72
CA GLY A 51 1.29 -23.99 -38.76
C GLY A 51 0.50 -22.75 -39.17
N ILE A 52 1.18 -21.81 -39.85
CA ILE A 52 0.59 -20.52 -40.26
C ILE A 52 0.20 -20.59 -41.74
N TYR A 53 -1.09 -20.49 -42.02
CA TYR A 53 -1.66 -20.54 -43.36
C TYR A 53 -2.44 -19.26 -43.68
N PRO A 54 -1.78 -18.17 -44.13
CA PRO A 54 -2.41 -16.86 -44.27
C PRO A 54 -3.59 -16.84 -45.26
N HIS A 55 -3.52 -17.63 -46.32
CA HIS A 55 -4.58 -17.72 -47.33
C HIS A 55 -5.81 -18.48 -46.81
N LEU A 56 -5.60 -19.53 -46.01
CA LEU A 56 -6.69 -20.30 -45.39
C LEU A 56 -7.38 -19.50 -44.28
N ILE A 57 -6.61 -18.76 -43.49
CA ILE A 57 -7.13 -17.81 -42.50
C ILE A 57 -8.05 -16.77 -43.18
N LYS A 58 -7.57 -16.11 -44.23
CA LYS A 58 -8.36 -15.13 -44.98
C LYS A 58 -9.63 -15.75 -45.59
N PHE A 59 -9.52 -16.96 -46.13
CA PHE A 59 -10.68 -17.67 -46.69
C PHE A 59 -11.74 -17.96 -45.61
N CYS A 60 -11.31 -18.44 -44.44
CA CYS A 60 -12.19 -18.68 -43.30
C CYS A 60 -12.82 -17.37 -42.78
N GLU A 61 -12.06 -16.27 -42.72
CA GLU A 61 -12.57 -14.94 -42.34
C GLU A 61 -13.64 -14.45 -43.32
N SER A 62 -13.38 -14.52 -44.64
CA SER A 62 -14.35 -14.10 -45.66
C SER A 62 -15.61 -14.99 -45.68
N HIS A 63 -15.47 -16.29 -45.42
CA HIS A 63 -16.62 -17.20 -45.32
C HIS A 63 -17.44 -16.92 -44.05
N LEU A 64 -16.78 -16.68 -42.92
CA LEU A 64 -17.42 -16.30 -41.68
C LEU A 64 -18.09 -14.92 -41.77
N GLU A 65 -17.52 -13.98 -42.51
CA GLU A 65 -18.09 -12.65 -42.77
C GLU A 65 -19.38 -12.74 -43.59
N LYS A 66 -19.43 -13.61 -44.59
CA LYS A 66 -20.66 -13.87 -45.39
C LYS A 66 -21.79 -14.43 -44.55
N LEU A 67 -21.48 -15.33 -43.59
CA LEU A 67 -22.49 -15.97 -42.74
C LEU A 67 -22.88 -15.10 -41.53
N HIS A 68 -21.92 -14.42 -40.91
CA HIS A 68 -22.12 -13.62 -39.71
C HIS A 68 -21.14 -12.42 -39.62
N PRO A 69 -21.50 -11.26 -40.21
CA PRO A 69 -20.63 -10.07 -40.30
C PRO A 69 -20.22 -9.45 -38.96
N ARG A 70 -21.01 -9.65 -37.89
CA ARG A 70 -20.75 -9.08 -36.55
C ARG A 70 -20.11 -10.08 -35.58
N SER A 71 -19.50 -11.16 -36.09
CA SER A 71 -18.95 -12.21 -35.22
C SER A 71 -17.77 -11.67 -34.41
N PRO A 72 -17.69 -11.98 -33.09
CA PRO A 72 -16.57 -11.55 -32.26
C PRO A 72 -15.21 -11.99 -32.80
N ALA A 73 -15.15 -13.14 -33.47
CA ALA A 73 -13.90 -13.69 -34.03
C ALA A 73 -13.31 -12.84 -35.17
N LEU A 74 -14.14 -12.04 -35.87
CA LEU A 74 -13.69 -11.12 -36.92
C LEU A 74 -13.16 -9.78 -36.37
N ARG A 75 -13.32 -9.51 -35.07
CA ARG A 75 -12.76 -8.30 -34.46
C ARG A 75 -11.23 -8.39 -34.52
N LYS A 76 -10.62 -7.40 -35.17
CA LYS A 76 -9.18 -7.19 -35.15
C LYS A 76 -8.87 -6.27 -33.97
N GLU A 77 -7.84 -6.61 -33.20
CA GLU A 77 -7.34 -5.72 -32.15
C GLU A 77 -6.80 -4.46 -32.83
N ASN A 78 -7.53 -3.36 -32.72
CA ASN A 78 -6.97 -2.05 -33.01
C ASN A 78 -6.09 -1.67 -31.82
N LEU A 79 -4.78 -1.62 -32.08
CA LEU A 79 -3.83 -1.11 -31.09
C LEU A 79 -4.22 0.31 -30.70
N VAL A 80 -4.06 0.64 -29.42
CA VAL A 80 -4.31 1.99 -28.90
C VAL A 80 -3.53 2.98 -29.74
N ALA A 81 -4.24 3.93 -30.36
CA ALA A 81 -3.62 4.97 -31.17
C ALA A 81 -2.56 5.67 -30.32
N THR A 82 -1.31 5.56 -30.75
CA THR A 82 -0.17 6.22 -30.10
C THR A 82 0.04 7.55 -30.80
N ALA A 83 0.71 8.52 -30.18
CA ALA A 83 0.94 9.82 -30.79
C ALA A 83 1.51 9.77 -32.25
N ALA A 84 2.25 8.72 -32.59
CA ALA A 84 2.80 8.50 -33.92
C ALA A 84 1.83 7.90 -34.97
N SER A 85 0.63 7.45 -34.57
CA SER A 85 -0.37 6.86 -35.48
C SER A 85 -1.36 7.88 -36.03
N LEU A 86 -1.31 9.13 -35.57
CA LEU A 86 -2.15 10.23 -36.04
C LEU A 86 -1.42 11.01 -37.12
N SER A 87 -2.15 11.36 -38.18
CA SER A 87 -1.69 12.24 -39.24
C SER A 87 -1.52 13.68 -38.75
N ASN A 88 -0.77 14.50 -39.50
CA ASN A 88 -0.54 15.90 -39.13
C ASN A 88 -1.83 16.73 -39.14
N ASP A 89 -2.79 16.36 -39.98
CA ASP A 89 -4.09 17.02 -40.08
C ASP A 89 -4.96 16.71 -38.86
N GLU A 90 -4.97 15.44 -38.40
CA GLU A 90 -5.65 15.04 -37.15
C GLU A 90 -5.03 15.71 -35.93
N TRP A 91 -3.69 15.83 -35.89
CA TRP A 91 -3.00 16.59 -34.85
C TRP A 91 -3.38 18.07 -34.83
N SER A 92 -3.55 18.65 -36.02
CA SER A 92 -3.93 20.06 -36.16
C SER A 92 -5.38 20.27 -35.70
N GLN A 93 -6.28 19.35 -36.04
CA GLN A 93 -7.66 19.37 -35.56
C GLN A 93 -7.74 19.23 -34.03
N ILE A 94 -7.01 18.29 -33.42
CA ILE A 94 -6.99 18.11 -31.96
C ILE A 94 -6.42 19.36 -31.27
N ALA A 95 -5.37 19.97 -31.84
CA ALA A 95 -4.78 21.18 -31.28
C ALA A 95 -5.74 22.37 -31.34
N ASP A 96 -6.51 22.50 -32.42
CA ASP A 96 -7.50 23.56 -32.58
C ASP A 96 -8.70 23.35 -31.65
N GLU A 97 -9.19 22.11 -31.50
CA GLU A 97 -10.25 21.76 -30.54
C GLU A 97 -9.83 22.03 -29.08
N LEU A 98 -8.57 21.77 -28.72
CA LEU A 98 -8.05 22.09 -27.38
C LEU A 98 -7.97 23.60 -27.16
N LYS A 99 -7.59 24.37 -28.18
CA LYS A 99 -7.53 25.84 -28.10
C LYS A 99 -8.92 26.44 -27.95
N THR A 100 -9.89 25.99 -28.74
CA THR A 100 -11.28 26.48 -28.64
C THR A 100 -11.85 26.21 -27.24
N TRP A 101 -11.66 24.99 -26.72
CA TRP A 101 -12.07 24.65 -25.36
C TRP A 101 -11.36 25.51 -24.29
N GLN A 102 -10.07 25.79 -24.44
CA GLN A 102 -9.33 26.65 -23.53
C GLN A 102 -9.88 28.09 -23.53
N GLU A 103 -10.23 28.62 -24.70
CA GLU A 103 -10.84 29.94 -24.82
C GLU A 103 -12.24 29.99 -24.23
N GLU A 104 -13.04 28.94 -24.44
CA GLU A 104 -14.35 28.81 -23.81
C GLU A 104 -14.25 28.81 -22.29
N ASN A 105 -13.31 28.05 -21.72
CA ASN A 105 -13.07 28.05 -20.27
C ASN A 105 -12.63 29.42 -19.74
N LYS A 106 -11.78 30.14 -20.48
CA LYS A 106 -11.39 31.50 -20.09
C LYS A 106 -12.60 32.44 -20.12
N LYS A 107 -13.45 32.33 -21.14
CA LYS A 107 -14.67 33.13 -21.26
C LYS A 107 -15.64 32.83 -20.13
N THR A 108 -15.88 31.56 -19.82
CA THR A 108 -16.76 31.16 -18.69
C THR A 108 -16.19 31.63 -17.36
N GLU A 109 -14.89 31.54 -17.14
CA GLU A 109 -14.23 32.07 -15.93
C GLU A 109 -14.39 33.59 -15.81
N THR A 110 -14.23 34.34 -16.91
CA THR A 110 -14.44 35.80 -16.90
C THR A 110 -15.90 36.20 -16.68
N LEU A 111 -16.86 35.42 -17.21
CA LEU A 111 -18.28 35.66 -17.03
C LEU A 111 -18.70 35.45 -15.57
N LEU A 112 -18.21 34.38 -14.94
CA LEU A 112 -18.44 34.10 -13.53
C LEU A 112 -17.84 35.19 -12.62
N LYS A 113 -16.63 35.67 -12.95
CA LYS A 113 -15.98 36.79 -12.24
C LYS A 113 -16.73 38.12 -12.39
N GLN A 114 -17.33 38.38 -13.56
CA GLN A 114 -18.17 39.56 -13.75
C GLN A 114 -19.51 39.44 -13.04
N GLN A 115 -20.11 38.25 -12.99
CA GLN A 115 -21.33 37.99 -12.22
C GLN A 115 -21.10 38.14 -10.72
N SER A 116 -19.96 37.71 -10.18
CA SER A 116 -19.62 37.90 -8.77
C SER A 116 -19.40 39.36 -8.37
N ALA A 117 -19.06 40.25 -9.32
CA ALA A 117 -18.90 41.68 -9.04
C ALA A 117 -20.25 42.41 -8.78
N PHE A 118 -21.39 41.77 -9.04
CA PHE A 118 -22.71 42.29 -8.70
C PHE A 118 -23.18 41.88 -7.28
N ASP A 119 -22.45 40.97 -6.62
CA ASP A 119 -22.75 40.47 -5.26
C ASP A 119 -21.94 41.18 -4.15
N ASP A 120 -21.08 42.13 -4.49
CA ASP A 120 -20.25 42.89 -3.52
C ASP A 120 -21.06 43.87 -2.64
N LEU A 121 -22.37 44.01 -2.86
CA LEU A 121 -23.27 44.72 -1.93
C LEU A 121 -23.93 43.79 -0.88
N VAL A 122 -23.73 42.47 -0.99
CA VAL A 122 -24.29 41.46 -0.06
C VAL A 122 -23.18 40.83 0.81
N ASN A 123 -21.91 41.18 0.59
CA ASN A 123 -20.77 40.46 1.14
C ASN A 123 -20.22 40.98 2.49
N GLU A 124 -20.99 41.78 3.25
CA GLU A 124 -20.60 42.23 4.60
C GLU A 124 -20.71 41.13 5.68
N ASN A 125 -21.20 39.92 5.36
CA ASN A 125 -21.42 38.86 6.35
C ASN A 125 -20.93 37.45 5.95
N MET A 126 -20.04 37.29 4.97
CA MET A 126 -19.46 35.98 4.65
C MET A 126 -18.02 35.83 5.20
N PRO A 127 -17.69 34.67 5.81
CA PRO A 127 -16.36 34.43 6.33
C PRO A 127 -15.33 34.31 5.20
N PRO A 128 -14.05 34.69 5.44
CA PRO A 128 -13.02 34.75 4.41
C PRO A 128 -12.77 33.39 3.76
N ILE A 129 -12.65 33.41 2.43
CA ILE A 129 -12.38 32.23 1.59
C ILE A 129 -10.99 31.70 1.95
N ARG A 130 -10.93 30.45 2.42
CA ARG A 130 -9.70 29.81 2.88
C ARG A 130 -8.82 29.45 1.66
N GLY A 131 -7.77 30.25 1.40
CA GLY A 131 -6.70 29.87 0.48
C GLY A 131 -6.18 30.94 -0.49
N SER A 132 -6.69 32.17 -0.51
CA SER A 132 -6.02 33.24 -1.28
C SER A 132 -4.94 33.91 -0.44
N ASN A 133 -3.68 33.74 -0.86
CA ASN A 133 -2.55 34.48 -0.30
C ASN A 133 -2.64 35.94 -0.78
N HIS A 134 -3.43 36.76 -0.10
CA HIS A 134 -3.26 38.21 -0.17
C HIS A 134 -2.22 38.61 0.88
N SER A 135 -1.06 39.03 0.39
CA SER A 135 0.03 39.62 1.16
C SER A 135 -0.47 40.80 2.00
N ILE A 136 -0.45 40.65 3.33
CA ILE A 136 -0.74 41.74 4.28
C ILE A 136 0.51 42.63 4.43
N PRO A 137 0.43 43.96 4.26
CA PRO A 137 1.54 44.86 4.57
C PRO A 137 1.73 44.99 6.08
N LEU A 138 2.99 44.99 6.53
CA LEU A 138 3.37 45.28 7.91
C LEU A 138 3.01 46.73 8.29
N SER A 139 2.12 46.90 9.27
CA SER A 139 2.15 48.04 10.20
C SER A 139 1.49 47.70 11.54
N GLN A 140 2.34 47.55 12.57
CA GLN A 140 2.20 47.84 14.00
C GLN A 140 0.79 47.76 14.65
N VAL A 141 0.60 46.87 15.65
CA VAL A 141 0.06 47.17 17.01
C VAL A 141 0.44 46.01 17.98
N ASN A 142 0.73 46.37 19.24
CA ASN A 142 1.18 45.56 20.38
C ASN A 142 0.12 44.65 21.03
N VAL A 143 0.60 43.48 21.50
CA VAL A 143 0.29 42.67 22.72
C VAL A 143 -1.10 42.79 23.40
N VAL A 144 -1.81 41.66 23.59
CA VAL A 144 -2.25 41.06 24.89
C VAL A 144 -2.78 39.63 24.65
N SER A 145 -2.36 38.68 25.49
CA SER A 145 -2.81 37.28 25.56
C SER A 145 -4.22 37.13 26.13
N THR A 146 -5.03 36.17 25.63
CA THR A 146 -5.67 35.08 26.42
C THR A 146 -6.67 34.25 25.59
N ASP A 147 -6.67 32.95 25.90
CA ASP A 147 -7.75 31.97 25.90
C ASP A 147 -8.38 31.38 24.61
N VAL A 148 -8.02 30.12 24.39
CA VAL A 148 -8.83 28.93 24.03
C VAL A 148 -10.21 29.19 23.42
N CYS A 149 -10.43 28.67 22.21
CA CYS A 149 -11.80 28.43 21.74
C CYS A 149 -11.96 27.08 21.01
N LYS A 150 -12.90 26.31 21.59
CA LYS A 150 -13.42 25.01 21.17
C LYS A 150 -14.07 25.14 19.79
N HIS A 151 -13.75 24.22 18.87
CA HIS A 151 -14.49 24.12 17.61
C HIS A 151 -15.81 23.38 17.84
N VAL A 152 -16.84 24.17 18.12
CA VAL A 152 -18.24 23.78 17.95
C VAL A 152 -18.50 23.77 16.45
N HIS A 153 -18.81 22.59 15.91
CA HIS A 153 -19.35 22.45 14.57
C HIS A 153 -20.88 22.51 14.70
N VAL A 154 -21.51 23.57 14.20
CA VAL A 154 -22.94 23.53 13.88
C VAL A 154 -23.12 24.06 12.47
N CYS A 155 -23.54 23.11 11.64
CA CYS A 155 -23.97 23.20 10.26
C CYS A 155 -25.07 24.23 10.04
N ILE A 156 -25.09 24.82 8.84
CA ILE A 156 -26.32 24.87 8.05
C ILE A 156 -25.95 24.68 6.59
N GLU A 157 -26.34 23.56 6.00
CA GLU A 157 -27.08 23.61 4.74
C GLU A 157 -28.25 22.63 4.83
N GLN A 158 -29.41 23.15 4.45
CA GLN A 158 -30.65 22.40 4.45
C GLN A 158 -30.68 21.39 3.30
N LYS A 159 -31.18 20.21 3.65
CA LYS A 159 -31.92 19.29 2.78
C LYS A 159 -31.15 18.72 1.60
N PHE A 160 -30.06 18.04 1.90
CA PHE A 160 -29.81 16.77 1.23
C PHE A 160 -29.48 15.74 2.29
N ASP A 161 -30.48 14.93 2.62
CA ASP A 161 -30.36 13.89 3.63
C ASP A 161 -29.68 12.68 3.00
N VAL A 162 -28.35 12.69 3.08
CA VAL A 162 -27.48 11.65 2.52
C VAL A 162 -27.81 10.29 3.13
N GLU A 163 -28.27 10.22 4.38
CA GLU A 163 -28.67 8.98 5.04
C GLU A 163 -29.94 8.40 4.42
N LYS A 164 -30.93 9.24 4.07
CA LYS A 164 -32.17 8.81 3.38
C LYS A 164 -31.96 8.36 1.93
N GLU A 165 -30.91 8.84 1.25
CA GLU A 165 -30.51 8.30 -0.06
C GLU A 165 -29.70 7.00 0.07
N CYS A 166 -28.84 6.87 1.08
CA CYS A 166 -28.16 5.61 1.39
C CYS A 166 -29.15 4.50 1.80
N GLU A 167 -30.18 4.82 2.57
CA GLU A 167 -31.25 3.87 2.94
C GLU A 167 -32.10 3.41 1.74
N ARG A 168 -32.26 4.23 0.69
CA ARG A 168 -32.95 3.79 -0.54
C ARG A 168 -32.15 2.80 -1.37
N ILE A 169 -30.83 2.83 -1.25
CA ILE A 169 -29.93 1.89 -1.94
C ILE A 169 -29.85 0.56 -1.17
N ASP A 170 -30.02 0.59 0.16
CA ASP A 170 -29.96 -0.60 1.02
C ASP A 170 -31.27 -1.44 1.06
N VAL A 171 -32.37 -0.98 0.45
CA VAL A 171 -33.68 -1.70 0.47
C VAL A 171 -33.99 -2.45 -0.84
N SER A 172 -33.16 -2.36 -1.88
CA SER A 172 -33.29 -3.23 -3.06
C SER A 172 -32.00 -4.01 -3.30
N GLU A 173 -32.11 -5.33 -3.09
CA GLU A 173 -31.06 -6.35 -3.21
C GLU A 173 -30.10 -6.46 -2.03
N VAL A 174 -30.61 -7.13 -0.98
CA VAL A 174 -29.81 -8.06 -0.18
C VAL A 174 -29.32 -9.19 -1.12
N GLU A 175 -28.29 -8.92 -1.90
CA GLU A 175 -27.39 -9.96 -2.37
C GLU A 175 -26.17 -9.93 -1.46
N SER A 176 -26.03 -11.01 -0.69
CA SER A 176 -24.85 -11.36 0.07
C SER A 176 -23.59 -11.18 -0.78
N TYR A 177 -22.91 -10.04 -0.65
CA TYR A 177 -21.56 -9.89 -1.17
C TYR A 177 -20.69 -10.95 -0.45
N PRO A 178 -20.13 -11.93 -1.18
CA PRO A 178 -19.20 -12.86 -0.57
C PRO A 178 -18.03 -12.05 0.00
N PRO A 179 -17.45 -12.46 1.15
CA PRO A 179 -16.24 -11.83 1.66
C PRO A 179 -15.23 -11.80 0.52
N ALA A 180 -14.65 -10.63 0.26
CA ALA A 180 -13.64 -10.43 -0.78
C ALA A 180 -12.71 -11.64 -0.78
N ALA A 181 -12.78 -12.41 -1.87
CA ALA A 181 -12.08 -13.67 -1.95
C ALA A 181 -10.61 -13.40 -1.65
N ARG A 182 -10.09 -14.00 -0.58
CA ARG A 182 -8.65 -14.10 -0.37
C ARG A 182 -8.11 -14.85 -1.59
N ILE A 183 -7.58 -14.09 -2.55
CA ILE A 183 -6.81 -14.67 -3.65
C ILE A 183 -5.55 -15.22 -2.98
N THR A 184 -5.60 -16.49 -2.62
CA THR A 184 -4.49 -17.27 -2.05
C THR A 184 -3.46 -17.59 -3.12
N GLY A 185 -3.06 -16.56 -3.85
CA GLY A 185 -2.17 -16.61 -4.99
C GLY A 185 -1.45 -15.28 -5.13
N ASP A 186 -0.75 -14.86 -4.07
CA ASP A 186 0.01 -13.62 -4.09
C ASP A 186 1.12 -13.69 -5.14
N PRO A 187 1.15 -12.79 -6.12
CA PRO A 187 2.41 -12.45 -6.76
C PRO A 187 3.25 -11.77 -5.67
N LYS A 188 4.16 -12.54 -5.03
CA LYS A 188 5.07 -12.06 -3.97
C LYS A 188 5.52 -10.62 -4.26
N ILE A 189 4.97 -9.65 -3.53
CA ILE A 189 5.27 -8.24 -3.75
C ILE A 189 6.76 -8.06 -3.55
N LYS A 190 7.45 -7.57 -4.59
CA LYS A 190 8.89 -7.36 -4.54
C LYS A 190 9.20 -6.29 -3.49
N THR A 191 9.93 -6.66 -2.45
CA THR A 191 10.30 -5.77 -1.33
C THR A 191 11.44 -4.83 -1.66
N LYS A 192 12.13 -5.04 -2.79
CA LYS A 192 13.24 -4.19 -3.26
C LYS A 192 12.96 -3.71 -4.68
N VAL A 193 13.28 -2.45 -4.94
CA VAL A 193 13.18 -1.81 -6.25
C VAL A 193 14.54 -1.27 -6.64
N ASP A 194 14.93 -1.47 -7.91
CA ASP A 194 16.13 -0.85 -8.44
C ASP A 194 15.89 0.66 -8.61
N THR A 195 16.54 1.46 -7.77
CA THR A 195 16.38 2.93 -7.74
C THR A 195 17.64 3.66 -8.23
N SER A 196 18.59 2.96 -8.84
CA SER A 196 19.91 3.50 -9.21
C SER A 196 19.85 4.65 -10.22
N LEU A 197 18.83 4.67 -11.08
CA LEU A 197 18.69 5.67 -12.16
C LEU A 197 17.72 6.81 -11.85
N LEU A 198 17.10 6.83 -10.67
CA LEU A 198 16.08 7.83 -10.31
C LEU A 198 16.71 9.02 -9.59
N THR A 199 16.19 10.22 -9.87
CA THR A 199 16.48 11.44 -9.12
C THR A 199 15.92 11.35 -7.69
N GLN A 200 16.42 12.19 -6.78
CA GLN A 200 15.94 12.20 -5.39
C GLN A 200 14.45 12.53 -5.28
N GLN A 201 13.94 13.45 -6.12
CA GLN A 201 12.52 13.80 -6.15
C GLN A 201 11.66 12.64 -6.65
N GLU A 202 12.08 11.93 -7.69
CA GLU A 202 11.37 10.74 -8.18
C GLU A 202 11.37 9.61 -7.15
N LYS A 203 12.49 9.40 -6.43
CA LYS A 203 12.55 8.44 -5.32
C LYS A 203 11.56 8.80 -4.22
N LEU A 204 11.46 10.07 -3.86
CA LEU A 204 10.52 10.54 -2.84
C LEU A 204 9.07 10.28 -3.27
N LEU A 205 8.71 10.63 -4.51
CA LEU A 205 7.37 10.39 -5.05
C LEU A 205 7.04 8.89 -5.09
N LEU A 206 7.98 8.06 -5.54
CA LEU A 206 7.79 6.61 -5.59
C LEU A 206 7.68 6.00 -4.19
N ALA A 207 8.53 6.41 -3.24
CA ALA A 207 8.46 5.96 -1.86
C ALA A 207 7.12 6.35 -1.20
N ASN A 208 6.64 7.57 -1.43
CA ASN A 208 5.35 8.02 -0.94
C ASN A 208 4.20 7.22 -1.54
N ARG A 209 4.23 6.95 -2.84
CA ARG A 209 3.23 6.11 -3.50
C ARG A 209 3.18 4.70 -2.92
N GLU A 210 4.34 4.07 -2.70
CA GLU A 210 4.38 2.74 -2.08
C GLU A 210 3.92 2.77 -0.61
N LYS A 211 4.27 3.83 0.14
CA LYS A 211 3.73 4.05 1.50
C LYS A 211 2.22 4.17 1.50
N ASP A 212 1.63 4.87 0.53
CA ASP A 212 0.18 5.09 0.47
C ASP A 212 -0.57 3.80 0.13
N LYS A 213 -0.03 2.95 -0.75
CA LYS A 213 -0.53 1.58 -0.93
C LYS A 213 -0.48 0.76 0.36
N GLY A 214 0.62 0.88 1.12
CA GLY A 214 0.72 0.27 2.44
C GLY A 214 -0.36 0.77 3.40
N ASN A 215 -0.70 2.05 3.36
CA ASN A 215 -1.77 2.64 4.16
C ASN A 215 -3.16 2.14 3.73
N GLU A 216 -3.38 1.93 2.43
CA GLU A 216 -4.61 1.31 1.90
C GLU A 216 -4.76 -0.13 2.39
N ALA A 217 -3.73 -0.97 2.23
CA ALA A 217 -3.71 -2.34 2.74
C ALA A 217 -3.91 -2.38 4.27
N PHE A 218 -3.27 -1.47 5.01
CA PHE A 218 -3.45 -1.36 6.46
C PHE A 218 -4.89 -1.04 6.85
N ARG A 219 -5.56 -0.12 6.12
CA ARG A 219 -6.99 0.19 6.32
C ARG A 219 -7.89 -1.00 5.97
N ALA A 220 -7.52 -1.79 4.97
CA ALA A 220 -8.19 -3.05 4.63
C ALA A 220 -7.94 -4.18 5.65
N LYS A 221 -7.13 -3.94 6.69
CA LYS A 221 -6.67 -4.92 7.69
C LYS A 221 -5.82 -6.05 7.09
N ASP A 222 -5.31 -5.87 5.87
CA ASP A 222 -4.29 -6.75 5.30
C ASP A 222 -2.90 -6.26 5.74
N TYR A 223 -2.49 -6.70 6.92
CA TYR A 223 -1.24 -6.25 7.51
C TYR A 223 -0.01 -6.89 6.86
N GLU A 224 -0.13 -8.07 6.26
CA GLU A 224 0.97 -8.74 5.57
C GLU A 224 1.33 -7.99 4.29
N GLU A 225 0.32 -7.64 3.50
CA GLU A 225 0.48 -6.80 2.31
C GLU A 225 0.96 -5.38 2.68
N ALA A 226 0.43 -4.79 3.75
CA ALA A 226 0.88 -3.49 4.23
C ALA A 226 2.39 -3.50 4.57
N VAL A 227 2.88 -4.52 5.26
CA VAL A 227 4.31 -4.70 5.57
C VAL A 227 5.15 -4.80 4.30
N ALA A 228 4.65 -5.49 3.27
CA ALA A 228 5.36 -5.63 2.00
C ALA A 228 5.52 -4.28 1.29
N TYR A 229 4.45 -3.50 1.17
CA TYR A 229 4.50 -2.16 0.58
C TYR A 229 5.34 -1.17 1.38
N TYR A 230 5.23 -1.17 2.72
CA TYR A 230 6.08 -0.32 3.55
C TYR A 230 7.55 -0.70 3.43
N SER A 231 7.87 -1.99 3.37
CA SER A 231 9.25 -2.46 3.17
C SER A 231 9.79 -2.02 1.80
N ARG A 232 8.94 -2.06 0.76
CA ARG A 232 9.29 -1.55 -0.57
C ARG A 232 9.53 -0.04 -0.54
N SER A 233 8.68 0.74 0.13
CA SER A 233 8.86 2.18 0.32
C SER A 233 10.19 2.49 1.04
N LEU A 234 10.49 1.78 2.12
CA LEU A 234 11.76 1.92 2.86
C LEU A 234 12.99 1.52 2.04
N SER A 235 12.85 0.54 1.13
CA SER A 235 13.93 0.17 0.21
C SER A 235 14.29 1.27 -0.79
N ILE A 236 13.32 2.14 -1.10
CA ILE A 236 13.51 3.29 -1.99
C ILE A 236 14.07 4.47 -1.20
N MET A 237 13.40 4.82 -0.10
CA MET A 237 13.79 5.91 0.77
C MET A 237 13.38 5.62 2.22
N PRO A 238 14.35 5.51 3.15
CA PRO A 238 14.04 5.33 4.56
C PRO A 238 13.45 6.63 5.12
N THR A 239 12.26 6.53 5.71
CA THR A 239 11.54 7.67 6.28
C THR A 239 10.92 7.28 7.62
N VAL A 240 10.96 8.21 8.58
CA VAL A 240 10.44 7.98 9.94
C VAL A 240 8.96 7.58 9.93
N ALA A 241 8.15 8.25 9.11
CA ALA A 241 6.73 7.93 8.97
C ALA A 241 6.49 6.49 8.51
N THR A 242 7.29 5.99 7.57
CA THR A 242 7.13 4.64 7.01
C THR A 242 7.59 3.57 8.00
N TYR A 243 8.71 3.78 8.71
CA TYR A 243 9.12 2.88 9.79
C TYR A 243 8.06 2.80 10.89
N ASN A 244 7.51 3.95 11.32
CA ASN A 244 6.43 3.97 12.28
C ASN A 244 5.24 3.13 11.77
N ASN A 245 4.74 3.39 10.56
CA ASN A 245 3.59 2.67 10.01
C ASN A 245 3.85 1.16 9.88
N ARG A 246 5.05 0.76 9.45
CA ARG A 246 5.44 -0.66 9.39
C ARG A 246 5.51 -1.31 10.77
N ALA A 247 6.03 -0.61 11.79
CA ALA A 247 6.04 -1.11 13.17
C ALA A 247 4.63 -1.42 13.67
N GLN A 248 3.63 -0.59 13.34
CA GLN A 248 2.24 -0.87 13.71
C GLN A 248 1.65 -2.07 12.98
N ALA A 249 1.95 -2.22 11.69
CA ALA A 249 1.54 -3.40 10.94
C ALA A 249 2.14 -4.67 11.55
N HIS A 250 3.43 -4.63 11.93
CA HIS A 250 4.07 -5.73 12.66
C HIS A 250 3.45 -6.01 14.03
N ILE A 251 3.07 -4.97 14.79
CA ILE A 251 2.34 -5.13 16.07
C ILE A 251 1.01 -5.85 15.86
N ASN A 252 0.25 -5.47 14.82
CA ASN A 252 -1.03 -6.12 14.52
C ASN A 252 -0.86 -7.59 14.09
N LEU A 253 0.25 -7.92 13.43
CA LEU A 253 0.67 -9.30 13.11
C LEU A 253 1.31 -10.04 14.29
N LYS A 254 1.49 -9.39 15.44
CA LYS A 254 2.22 -9.94 16.60
C LYS A 254 3.69 -10.30 16.30
N HIS A 255 4.28 -9.67 15.27
CA HIS A 255 5.70 -9.79 14.93
C HIS A 255 6.53 -8.84 15.80
N TRP A 256 6.63 -9.18 17.09
CA TRP A 256 7.19 -8.30 18.13
C TRP A 256 8.65 -7.88 17.88
N HIS A 257 9.51 -8.80 17.43
CA HIS A 257 10.92 -8.48 17.16
C HIS A 257 11.10 -7.53 15.97
N SER A 258 10.33 -7.71 14.90
CA SER A 258 10.38 -6.82 13.74
C SER A 258 9.83 -5.43 14.08
N ALA A 259 8.73 -5.35 14.84
CA ALA A 259 8.20 -4.09 15.34
C ALA A 259 9.22 -3.35 16.24
N MET A 260 9.92 -4.10 17.11
CA MET A 260 10.96 -3.54 17.98
C MET A 260 12.09 -2.88 17.18
N ALA A 261 12.58 -3.57 16.15
CA ALA A 261 13.63 -3.05 15.27
C ALA A 261 13.19 -1.75 14.57
N ASP A 262 11.97 -1.71 14.03
CA ASP A 262 11.43 -0.52 13.39
C ASP A 262 11.26 0.65 14.36
N CYS A 263 10.74 0.40 15.56
CA CYS A 263 10.64 1.42 16.60
C CYS A 263 12.02 1.96 17.00
N GLN A 264 13.03 1.09 17.10
CA GLN A 264 14.39 1.52 17.42
C GLN A 264 14.97 2.38 16.29
N SER A 265 14.81 1.99 15.02
CA SER A 265 15.25 2.81 13.88
C SER A 265 14.60 4.20 13.87
N VAL A 266 13.32 4.31 14.28
CA VAL A 266 12.69 5.63 14.43
C VAL A 266 13.33 6.43 15.56
N LEU A 267 13.57 5.82 16.71
CA LEU A 267 14.09 6.52 17.88
C LEU A 267 15.57 6.91 17.74
N GLU A 268 16.33 6.20 16.90
CA GLU A 268 17.69 6.59 16.49
C GLU A 268 17.67 7.87 15.62
N LEU A 269 16.61 8.09 14.84
CA LEU A 269 16.44 9.28 14.01
C LEU A 269 15.77 10.44 14.77
N GLU A 270 14.73 10.12 15.55
CA GLU A 270 13.88 11.04 16.29
C GLU A 270 13.65 10.51 17.71
N GLN A 271 14.55 10.87 18.62
CA GLN A 271 14.53 10.36 20.00
C GLN A 271 13.23 10.66 20.78
N GLY A 272 12.54 11.76 20.43
CA GLY A 272 11.28 12.21 21.03
C GLY A 272 10.02 11.76 20.29
N ASN A 273 10.11 10.82 19.34
CA ASN A 273 8.93 10.39 18.59
C ASN A 273 7.95 9.60 19.47
N VAL A 274 6.88 10.26 19.91
CA VAL A 274 5.86 9.71 20.83
C VAL A 274 5.20 8.46 20.26
N LYS A 275 4.92 8.41 18.95
CA LYS A 275 4.33 7.24 18.29
C LYS A 275 5.25 6.02 18.38
N ALA A 276 6.55 6.20 18.16
CA ALA A 276 7.53 5.13 18.27
C ALA A 276 7.69 4.65 19.72
N LEU A 277 7.74 5.57 20.70
CA LEU A 277 7.80 5.24 22.12
C LEU A 277 6.57 4.42 22.56
N LEU A 278 5.36 4.83 22.17
CA LEU A 278 4.12 4.10 22.48
C LEU A 278 4.09 2.70 21.85
N ARG A 279 4.52 2.59 20.59
CA ARG A 279 4.58 1.32 19.88
C ARG A 279 5.62 0.39 20.51
N ARG A 280 6.81 0.91 20.86
CA ARG A 280 7.86 0.14 21.54
C ARG A 280 7.42 -0.32 22.93
N ALA A 281 6.76 0.54 23.70
CA ALA A 281 6.18 0.17 24.99
C ALA A 281 5.12 -0.94 24.85
N THR A 282 4.29 -0.88 23.83
CA THR A 282 3.31 -1.95 23.52
C THR A 282 4.00 -3.27 23.23
N VAL A 283 5.06 -3.24 22.42
CA VAL A 283 5.90 -4.42 22.12
C VAL A 283 6.55 -4.96 23.40
N HIS A 284 7.15 -4.11 24.23
CA HIS A 284 7.74 -4.50 25.51
C HIS A 284 6.72 -5.13 26.46
N LYS A 285 5.50 -4.58 26.55
CA LYS A 285 4.39 -5.18 27.32
C LYS A 285 4.12 -6.61 26.87
N HIS A 286 4.02 -6.84 25.56
CA HIS A 286 3.77 -8.18 25.00
C HIS A 286 4.95 -9.14 25.16
N MET A 287 6.18 -8.63 25.21
CA MET A 287 7.37 -9.43 25.54
C MET A 287 7.56 -9.68 27.05
N GLY A 288 6.73 -9.10 27.92
CA GLY A 288 6.87 -9.21 29.38
C GLY A 288 7.92 -8.27 30.00
N HIS A 289 8.50 -7.37 29.20
CA HIS A 289 9.48 -6.38 29.65
C HIS A 289 8.81 -5.13 30.22
N PHE A 290 8.03 -5.29 31.29
CA PHE A 290 7.19 -4.22 31.85
C PHE A 290 7.99 -2.99 32.30
N HIS A 291 9.18 -3.17 32.88
CA HIS A 291 10.04 -2.06 33.29
C HIS A 291 10.39 -1.14 32.10
N LEU A 292 10.90 -1.71 31.01
CA LEU A 292 11.26 -0.96 29.81
C LEU A 292 10.04 -0.28 29.18
N ALA A 293 8.89 -0.96 29.18
CA ALA A 293 7.64 -0.35 28.72
C ALA A 293 7.26 0.89 29.54
N THR A 294 7.38 0.84 30.88
CA THR A 294 7.09 2.00 31.73
C THR A 294 8.05 3.17 31.51
N GLU A 295 9.34 2.90 31.25
CA GLU A 295 10.32 3.95 30.94
C GLU A 295 9.98 4.67 29.63
N ASP A 296 9.64 3.91 28.59
CA ASP A 296 9.25 4.46 27.30
C ASP A 296 7.97 5.30 27.40
N LEU A 297 6.99 4.84 28.18
CA LEU A 297 5.74 5.57 28.39
C LEU A 297 5.92 6.83 29.22
N ARG A 298 6.83 6.82 30.21
CA ARG A 298 7.20 8.04 30.94
C ARG A 298 7.84 9.05 30.00
N LYS A 299 8.74 8.63 29.12
CA LYS A 299 9.31 9.51 28.08
C LYS A 299 8.23 10.05 27.14
N ALA A 300 7.30 9.21 26.70
CA ALA A 300 6.18 9.64 25.86
C ALA A 300 5.29 10.68 26.56
N LEU A 301 5.05 10.54 27.87
CA LEU A 301 4.29 11.50 28.68
C LEU A 301 5.08 12.77 29.02
N MET A 302 6.41 12.74 28.99
CA MET A 302 7.22 13.96 29.11
C MET A 302 7.06 14.84 27.87
N GLU A 303 7.01 14.23 26.68
CA GLU A 303 6.79 14.94 25.41
C GLU A 303 5.32 15.34 25.23
N GLU A 304 4.38 14.42 25.51
CA GLU A 304 2.93 14.64 25.41
C GLU A 304 2.22 14.28 26.74
N PRO A 305 2.13 15.20 27.71
CA PRO A 305 1.55 14.92 29.03
C PRO A 305 0.08 14.53 29.02
N GLN A 306 -0.68 14.92 27.98
CA GLN A 306 -2.12 14.65 27.85
C GLN A 306 -2.42 13.43 26.97
N ASN A 307 -1.42 12.60 26.65
CA ASN A 307 -1.62 11.43 25.80
C ASN A 307 -2.41 10.34 26.53
N ALA A 308 -3.71 10.21 26.20
CA ALA A 308 -4.60 9.23 26.82
C ALA A 308 -4.19 7.77 26.56
N ALA A 309 -3.58 7.47 25.40
CA ALA A 309 -3.12 6.11 25.11
C ALA A 309 -1.93 5.73 26.00
N ALA A 310 -1.02 6.68 26.26
CA ALA A 310 0.14 6.47 27.13
C ALA A 310 -0.27 6.20 28.58
N THR A 311 -1.19 7.00 29.12
CA THR A 311 -1.68 6.84 30.51
C THR A 311 -2.48 5.55 30.67
N GLN A 312 -3.33 5.19 29.70
CA GLN A 312 -4.07 3.93 29.72
C GLN A 312 -3.12 2.74 29.70
N LEU A 313 -2.12 2.73 28.81
CA LEU A 313 -1.16 1.63 28.70
C LEU A 313 -0.29 1.48 29.95
N LEU A 314 0.10 2.60 30.59
CA LEU A 314 0.77 2.57 31.90
C LEU A 314 -0.08 1.90 32.97
N SER A 315 -1.34 2.32 33.10
CA SER A 315 -2.26 1.75 34.09
C SER A 315 -2.52 0.25 33.87
N GLU A 316 -2.51 -0.20 32.62
CA GLU A 316 -2.64 -1.61 32.26
C GLU A 316 -1.39 -2.40 32.69
N ILE A 317 -0.20 -1.87 32.43
CA ILE A 317 1.07 -2.48 32.82
C ILE A 317 1.21 -2.56 34.35
N GLU A 318 0.81 -1.52 35.07
CA GLU A 318 0.83 -1.49 36.54
C GLU A 318 -0.05 -2.60 37.13
N LYS A 319 -1.28 -2.75 36.63
CA LYS A 319 -2.18 -3.85 37.02
C LYS A 319 -1.59 -5.24 36.73
N MET A 320 -0.95 -5.40 35.56
CA MET A 320 -0.28 -6.66 35.21
C MET A 320 0.90 -6.97 36.13
N LYS A 321 1.64 -5.95 36.57
CA LYS A 321 2.76 -6.10 37.51
C LYS A 321 2.29 -6.51 38.91
N GLU A 322 1.18 -5.95 39.40
CA GLU A 322 0.58 -6.33 40.69
C GLU A 322 0.09 -7.79 40.71
N CYS A 323 -0.40 -8.29 39.58
CA CYS A 323 -0.84 -9.68 39.44
C CYS A 323 0.32 -10.69 39.30
N GLN A 324 1.54 -10.21 39.03
CA GLN A 324 2.75 -11.04 38.92
C GLN A 324 3.80 -10.56 39.93
N PRO A 325 3.69 -10.91 41.22
CA PRO A 325 4.75 -10.62 42.17
C PRO A 325 6.04 -11.26 41.66
N GLU A 326 7.08 -10.42 41.55
CA GLU A 326 8.39 -10.75 41.00
C GLU A 326 8.85 -12.13 41.50
N LYS A 327 8.93 -13.11 40.59
CA LYS A 327 9.76 -14.30 40.81
C LYS A 327 11.21 -13.84 40.74
N GLN A 328 11.67 -13.16 41.80
CA GLN A 328 13.08 -12.92 42.03
C GLN A 328 13.76 -14.29 41.97
N SER A 329 14.58 -14.50 40.95
CA SER A 329 15.42 -15.68 40.85
C SER A 329 16.36 -15.64 42.05
N LYS A 330 16.02 -16.36 43.11
CA LYS A 330 16.95 -16.70 44.17
C LYS A 330 18.01 -17.59 43.54
N GLY A 331 19.07 -16.97 43.01
CA GLY A 331 20.30 -17.66 42.68
C GLY A 331 20.70 -18.46 43.91
N LYS A 332 20.72 -19.79 43.79
CA LYS A 332 21.13 -20.67 44.89
C LYS A 332 22.58 -20.33 45.23
N LYS A 333 22.80 -19.68 46.37
CA LYS A 333 24.14 -19.44 46.93
C LYS A 333 24.68 -20.80 47.36
N ILE A 334 25.59 -21.37 46.56
CA ILE A 334 26.29 -22.61 46.90
C ILE A 334 27.32 -22.25 47.97
N LEU A 335 27.15 -22.78 49.18
CA LEU A 335 28.11 -22.69 50.27
C LEU A 335 29.07 -23.88 50.13
N ILE A 336 30.31 -23.61 49.72
CA ILE A 336 31.37 -24.62 49.72
C ILE A 336 31.81 -24.78 51.18
N GLN A 337 31.56 -25.96 51.75
CA GLN A 337 32.05 -26.35 53.07
C GLN A 337 33.38 -27.09 52.85
N GLU A 338 34.46 -26.51 53.34
CA GLU A 338 35.77 -27.17 53.36
C GLU A 338 35.70 -28.39 54.29
N VAL A 339 35.87 -29.58 53.73
CA VAL A 339 36.01 -30.83 54.49
C VAL A 339 37.50 -31.00 54.74
N GLU A 340 37.92 -30.81 55.99
CA GLU A 340 39.25 -31.21 56.44
C GLU A 340 39.31 -32.74 56.50
N GLU A 341 39.85 -33.37 55.45
CA GLU A 341 40.27 -34.77 55.51
C GLU A 341 41.57 -34.86 56.31
N LYS A 342 41.45 -35.37 57.55
CA LYS A 342 42.58 -35.88 58.31
C LYS A 342 42.91 -37.28 57.80
N ASP A 343 44.00 -37.41 57.07
CA ASP A 343 44.60 -38.71 56.78
C ASP A 343 45.98 -38.86 57.42
N ASP A 344 46.07 -39.92 58.22
CA ASP A 344 47.23 -40.40 58.93
C ASP A 344 48.29 -41.02 57.99
N ASN A 345 49.51 -40.47 58.05
CA ASN A 345 50.79 -41.19 58.17
C ASN A 345 51.07 -42.43 57.27
N ARG A 346 51.97 -42.27 56.27
CA ARG A 346 53.28 -43.00 56.19
C ARG A 346 54.10 -42.74 54.90
N ASN A 347 55.27 -42.13 55.11
CA ASN A 347 56.61 -42.43 54.57
C ASN A 347 56.80 -43.01 53.14
N GLY A 348 57.54 -42.31 52.26
CA GLY A 348 58.12 -42.90 51.03
C GLY A 348 58.69 -41.92 49.97
N LYS A 349 59.96 -41.54 50.12
CA LYS A 349 60.96 -41.12 49.09
C LYS A 349 60.55 -41.25 47.59
N THR A 350 60.59 -40.17 46.79
CA THR A 350 61.63 -39.83 45.76
C THR A 350 61.20 -38.71 44.78
N LYS A 351 62.07 -37.70 44.66
CA LYS A 351 62.48 -36.85 43.50
C LYS A 351 61.59 -36.64 42.24
N ALA A 352 61.43 -35.34 41.95
CA ALA A 352 61.78 -34.61 40.72
C ALA A 352 60.71 -34.30 39.64
N ASP A 353 60.77 -33.02 39.23
CA ASP A 353 60.31 -32.34 38.01
C ASP A 353 58.78 -32.23 37.81
N GLY A 354 58.17 -31.07 37.57
CA GLY A 354 58.62 -29.84 36.94
C GLY A 354 57.64 -29.55 35.79
N GLU A 355 56.86 -28.47 35.91
CA GLU A 355 56.36 -27.57 34.84
C GLU A 355 54.94 -27.05 35.08
N ILE A 356 54.91 -25.74 35.21
CA ILE A 356 53.77 -24.82 35.18
C ILE A 356 53.59 -24.43 33.71
N PHE A 357 52.36 -24.49 33.19
CA PHE A 357 51.97 -23.68 32.04
C PHE A 357 50.63 -22.98 32.33
N PHE A 358 50.60 -21.71 31.93
CA PHE A 358 49.59 -20.67 32.18
C PHE A 358 48.19 -20.98 31.67
#